data_AF-A0A960YJK7-F1
#
_entry.id   AF-A0A960YJK7-F1
#
_cell.length_a   1.000
_cell.length_b   1.000
_cell.length_c   1.000
_cell.angle_alpha   90.00
_cell.angle_beta   90.00
_cell.angle_gamma   90.00
#
_symmetry.space_group_name_H-M   'P 1'
#
loop_
_entity.id
_entity.type
_entity.pdbx_description
1 polymer ?
#
loop_
_entity_poly.entity_id
_entity_poly.type
_entity_poly.pdbx_seq_one_letter_code
_entity_poly.pdbx_strand_id
1 'polypeptide(L)'
;MGRFRFGRNDAAYACILFFTGFLALPFSASLAEPVFHQGDESISLAPVVDTTKKAVEADNTWWVTDETLDPASARSLQSCKDAFPDVRFFAETKPFENTGKTVAGASKEPIVWFCREFKVEGKPLGAYAVELAQIDDRDRTYLNGALIGATGDFDAELAQAYDWARIYPVGDSQIREGSNLLLVQVRGYSLATKWGMFVDRTRFGTASSIYSRFYAFNFMAAGFLIMYFTAASYFLFLFLRRQKEREYLFFAIFTFLLVIYQFFRTQLKYEISEDFLLWKRMEYIVLFLLVPSFYYFFRAYFHMPSSRWQKLLDYGMLLPGIAELGFISAVLSTDNAALWSHLNLPYNQLYVWPFYILASLGILIYNMIRRDRDAFYMIGGFLTLLAAALVDSLSNAGYLTIPRLAGYAFGLLVLGLGLILANRFVRVNEQVEELNANLEKKVEQRTAELQESLAQIRTLKVQQDGDYFLTSLLVNPLASINVELPTVHVESITRQKKRFQFKHRESEIGGDISIAYRIELRGKEYVAFLNADAMGKSIQGAGGAIVIGTVFKSSITRTLIDSAAKARSPERWLKDCFKELQDTFCSFDGSMLVSAVI
;
A
#
# COMPACT_ATOMS: atom_id res chain seq x y z
N MET A 1 30.88 -7.78 6.78
CA MET A 1 29.55 -7.27 6.39
C MET A 1 29.37 -7.45 4.88
N GLY A 2 28.94 -8.64 4.46
CA GLY A 2 28.64 -8.92 3.05
C GLY A 2 27.21 -8.50 2.72
N ARG A 3 27.04 -7.55 1.80
CA ARG A 3 25.73 -7.24 1.21
C ARG A 3 25.33 -8.38 0.27
N PHE A 4 24.44 -9.26 0.73
CA PHE A 4 23.75 -10.19 -0.16
C PHE A 4 22.84 -9.40 -1.10
N ARG A 5 23.22 -9.31 -2.38
CA ARG A 5 22.34 -8.91 -3.48
C ARG A 5 21.49 -10.12 -3.85
N PHE A 6 20.24 -10.14 -3.42
CA PHE A 6 19.24 -11.05 -4.01
C PHE A 6 18.95 -10.60 -5.45
N GLY A 7 18.90 -11.55 -6.38
CA GLY A 7 18.67 -11.33 -7.80
C GLY A 7 17.29 -10.72 -8.09
N ARG A 8 17.27 -9.90 -9.14
CA ARG A 8 16.21 -8.95 -9.56
C ARG A 8 14.84 -9.56 -9.86
N ASN A 9 14.76 -10.88 -10.05
CA ASN A 9 13.52 -11.65 -10.28
C ASN A 9 13.28 -12.75 -9.24
N ASP A 10 14.28 -13.14 -8.45
CA ASP A 10 14.20 -14.34 -7.61
C ASP A 10 13.27 -14.16 -6.42
N ALA A 11 13.12 -12.95 -5.87
CA ALA A 11 12.23 -12.72 -4.74
C ALA A 11 10.74 -12.81 -5.14
N ALA A 12 10.37 -12.29 -6.31
CA ALA A 12 9.00 -12.33 -6.80
C ALA A 12 8.62 -13.73 -7.32
N TYR A 13 9.54 -14.38 -8.06
CA TYR A 13 9.35 -15.77 -8.51
C TYR A 13 9.42 -16.77 -7.36
N ALA A 14 10.28 -16.56 -6.35
CA ALA A 14 10.26 -17.37 -5.13
C ALA A 14 8.97 -17.13 -4.35
N CYS A 15 8.42 -15.91 -4.31
CA CYS A 15 7.09 -15.67 -3.72
C CYS A 15 6.02 -16.45 -4.48
N ILE A 16 5.96 -16.34 -5.81
CA ILE A 16 4.97 -17.03 -6.64
C ILE A 16 5.13 -18.56 -6.53
N LEU A 17 6.35 -19.10 -6.58
CA LEU A 17 6.64 -20.54 -6.43
C LEU A 17 6.38 -21.05 -5.01
N PHE A 18 6.67 -20.24 -3.97
CA PHE A 18 6.35 -20.57 -2.57
C PHE A 18 4.84 -20.56 -2.35
N PHE A 19 4.11 -19.59 -2.90
CA PHE A 19 2.65 -19.51 -2.80
C PHE A 19 1.93 -20.53 -3.69
N THR A 20 2.45 -20.89 -4.86
CA THR A 20 1.78 -21.86 -5.77
C THR A 20 2.16 -23.31 -5.48
N GLY A 21 3.41 -23.58 -5.08
CA GLY A 21 3.91 -24.93 -4.82
C GLY A 21 3.49 -25.52 -3.47
N PHE A 22 3.30 -24.69 -2.44
CA PHE A 22 2.93 -25.15 -1.09
C PHE A 22 1.40 -25.23 -0.86
N LEU A 23 0.58 -24.57 -1.70
CA LEU A 23 -0.88 -24.48 -1.54
C LEU A 23 -1.70 -25.41 -2.45
N ALA A 24 -1.13 -25.94 -3.53
CA ALA A 24 -1.85 -26.87 -4.41
C ALA A 24 -2.05 -28.28 -3.81
N LEU A 25 -1.21 -28.67 -2.84
CA LEU A 25 -1.25 -29.99 -2.20
C LEU A 25 -2.15 -30.09 -0.95
N PRO A 26 -2.29 -29.05 -0.09
CA PRO A 26 -3.19 -29.11 1.06
C PRO A 26 -4.60 -28.56 0.82
N PHE A 27 -4.84 -27.75 -0.23
CA PHE A 27 -6.19 -27.24 -0.55
C PHE A 27 -7.13 -28.35 -1.03
N SER A 28 -6.58 -29.36 -1.73
CA SER A 28 -7.28 -30.62 -2.04
C SER A 28 -7.45 -31.51 -0.81
N ALA A 29 -6.47 -31.53 0.11
CA ALA A 29 -6.52 -32.30 1.35
C ALA A 29 -7.47 -31.71 2.42
N SER A 30 -7.84 -30.43 2.32
CA SER A 30 -8.86 -29.78 3.16
C SER A 30 -10.28 -30.01 2.65
N LEU A 31 -10.46 -30.37 1.37
CA LEU A 31 -11.76 -30.73 0.79
C LEU A 31 -12.10 -32.21 1.03
N ALA A 32 -11.09 -33.04 1.24
CA ALA A 32 -11.27 -34.40 1.75
C ALA A 32 -11.22 -34.35 3.28
N GLU A 33 -12.22 -34.89 3.97
CA GLU A 33 -11.95 -35.38 5.32
C GLU A 33 -10.74 -36.33 5.23
N PRO A 34 -9.77 -36.27 6.15
CA PRO A 34 -8.70 -37.25 6.16
C PRO A 34 -9.34 -38.64 6.38
N VAL A 35 -9.52 -39.38 5.29
CA VAL A 35 -9.96 -40.77 5.32
C VAL A 35 -8.78 -41.58 5.86
N PHE A 36 -8.70 -41.69 7.18
CA PHE A 36 -7.89 -42.69 7.84
C PHE A 36 -8.64 -44.02 7.77
N HIS A 37 -8.19 -44.93 6.91
CA HIS A 37 -8.74 -46.28 6.86
C HIS A 37 -8.15 -47.18 7.94
N GLN A 38 -9.10 -47.82 8.64
CA GLN A 38 -9.05 -49.08 9.40
C GLN A 38 -8.43 -49.05 10.81
N GLY A 39 -9.33 -48.83 11.78
CA GLY A 39 -9.13 -49.06 13.22
C GLY A 39 -10.07 -48.28 14.16
N ASP A 40 -11.05 -47.51 13.65
CA ASP A 40 -11.82 -46.56 14.46
C ASP A 40 -12.87 -47.23 15.38
N GLU A 41 -12.54 -47.43 16.66
CA GLU A 41 -13.48 -47.65 17.77
C GLU A 41 -14.13 -46.32 18.23
N SER A 42 -14.72 -45.55 17.31
CA SER A 42 -15.53 -44.38 17.67
C SER A 42 -16.96 -44.58 17.18
N ILE A 43 -17.91 -44.61 18.12
CA ILE A 43 -19.33 -44.64 17.83
C ILE A 43 -19.77 -43.19 17.61
N SER A 44 -19.98 -42.82 16.35
CA SER A 44 -20.63 -41.54 16.05
C SER A 44 -22.07 -41.60 16.57
N LEU A 45 -22.42 -40.72 17.51
CA LEU A 45 -23.79 -40.54 17.97
C LEU A 45 -24.51 -39.51 17.08
N ALA A 46 -24.04 -39.24 15.86
CA ALA A 46 -24.71 -38.39 14.87
C ALA A 46 -24.40 -38.92 13.47
N PRO A 47 -25.19 -38.62 12.42
CA PRO A 47 -25.05 -39.30 11.14
C PRO A 47 -23.71 -38.97 10.49
N VAL A 48 -22.83 -39.97 10.40
CA VAL A 48 -21.91 -40.05 9.27
C VAL A 48 -22.76 -40.58 8.13
N VAL A 49 -23.04 -39.75 7.13
CA VAL A 49 -23.56 -40.23 5.86
C VAL A 49 -22.41 -40.95 5.17
N ASP A 50 -22.22 -42.22 5.52
CA ASP A 50 -21.34 -43.12 4.78
C ASP A 50 -22.21 -43.93 3.81
N THR A 51 -22.19 -43.51 2.55
CA THR A 51 -22.75 -44.29 1.45
C THR A 51 -21.94 -45.57 1.34
N THR A 52 -22.35 -46.66 2.00
CA THR A 52 -22.30 -48.04 1.43
C THR A 52 -22.69 -49.20 2.35
N LYS A 53 -23.12 -49.06 3.61
CA LYS A 53 -23.57 -50.26 4.38
C LYS A 53 -24.66 -49.97 5.41
N LYS A 54 -25.74 -50.78 5.33
CA LYS A 54 -26.86 -50.84 6.29
C LYS A 54 -26.33 -51.09 7.71
N ALA A 55 -26.48 -50.12 8.60
CA ALA A 55 -26.40 -50.29 10.05
C ALA A 55 -27.76 -49.93 10.66
N VAL A 56 -28.14 -50.70 11.67
CA VAL A 56 -29.44 -50.73 12.34
C VAL A 56 -29.74 -49.38 13.01
N GLU A 57 -30.95 -48.85 12.78
CA GLU A 57 -31.48 -47.64 13.43
C GLU A 57 -31.57 -47.83 14.95
N ALA A 58 -30.62 -47.27 15.71
CA ALA A 58 -30.86 -46.87 17.09
C ALA A 58 -31.49 -45.46 17.07
N ASP A 59 -32.54 -45.24 17.85
CA ASP A 59 -33.28 -43.98 17.92
C ASP A 59 -32.32 -42.79 18.16
N ASN A 60 -32.05 -42.03 17.11
CA ASN A 60 -31.06 -40.95 17.05
C ASN A 60 -31.56 -39.63 17.67
N THR A 61 -32.44 -39.72 18.66
CA THR A 61 -33.26 -38.61 19.11
C THR A 61 -32.79 -38.17 20.50
N TRP A 62 -32.42 -36.90 20.65
CA TRP A 62 -32.25 -36.31 21.98
C TRP A 62 -33.64 -36.08 22.60
N TRP A 63 -33.82 -36.51 23.84
CA TRP A 63 -35.03 -36.25 24.61
C TRP A 63 -34.81 -35.02 25.49
N VAL A 64 -35.62 -33.99 25.31
CA VAL A 64 -35.44 -32.68 25.94
C VAL A 64 -36.57 -32.41 26.93
N THR A 65 -36.26 -31.85 28.10
CA THR A 65 -37.26 -31.47 29.12
C THR A 65 -36.78 -30.25 29.92
N ASP A 66 -37.71 -29.39 30.34
CA ASP A 66 -37.48 -28.28 31.27
C ASP A 66 -37.75 -28.66 32.74
N GLU A 67 -38.23 -29.88 32.97
CA GLU A 67 -38.41 -30.43 34.31
C GLU A 67 -37.07 -30.86 34.92
N THR A 68 -36.96 -30.78 36.25
CA THR A 68 -35.74 -31.13 36.96
C THR A 68 -35.57 -32.65 37.02
N LEU A 69 -34.47 -33.16 36.46
CA LEU A 69 -34.10 -34.57 36.56
C LEU A 69 -33.19 -34.82 37.77
N ASP A 70 -33.38 -35.94 38.47
CA ASP A 70 -32.39 -36.48 39.42
C ASP A 70 -31.40 -37.41 38.68
N PRO A 71 -30.13 -37.02 38.50
CA PRO A 71 -29.15 -37.87 37.82
C PRO A 71 -28.98 -39.24 38.46
N ALA A 72 -29.26 -39.41 39.76
CA ALA A 72 -29.09 -40.71 40.42
C ALA A 72 -30.00 -41.80 39.84
N SER A 73 -31.19 -41.44 39.35
CA SER A 73 -32.15 -42.37 38.73
C SER A 73 -31.61 -43.01 37.45
N ALA A 74 -30.66 -42.37 36.76
CA ALA A 74 -29.99 -42.92 35.59
C ALA A 74 -29.04 -44.09 35.91
N ARG A 75 -28.80 -44.40 37.19
CA ARG A 75 -27.91 -45.51 37.59
C ARG A 75 -28.53 -46.88 37.41
N SER A 76 -29.84 -47.04 37.40
CA SER A 76 -30.46 -48.39 37.39
C SER A 76 -31.20 -48.74 36.09
N LEU A 77 -31.39 -47.76 35.19
CA LEU A 77 -32.37 -47.85 34.11
C LEU A 77 -31.71 -47.75 32.73
N GLN A 78 -32.30 -48.41 31.73
CA GLN A 78 -31.70 -48.61 30.41
C GLN A 78 -32.14 -47.56 29.37
N SER A 79 -33.23 -46.82 29.62
CA SER A 79 -33.77 -45.81 28.68
C SER A 79 -34.16 -44.50 29.39
N CYS A 80 -34.23 -43.39 28.65
CA CYS A 80 -34.61 -42.07 29.17
C CYS A 80 -36.02 -42.06 29.81
N LYS A 81 -37.00 -42.70 29.17
CA LYS A 81 -38.39 -42.72 29.64
C LYS A 81 -38.58 -43.64 30.84
N ASP A 82 -37.84 -44.75 30.90
CA ASP A 82 -37.88 -45.64 32.06
C ASP A 82 -37.18 -45.03 33.27
N ALA A 83 -36.09 -44.28 33.03
CA ALA A 83 -35.36 -43.54 34.06
C ALA A 83 -36.20 -42.44 34.73
N PHE A 84 -37.13 -41.84 33.99
CA PHE A 84 -37.93 -40.70 34.43
C PHE A 84 -39.38 -40.84 33.93
N PRO A 85 -40.19 -41.72 34.55
CA PRO A 85 -41.54 -42.04 34.08
C PRO A 85 -42.53 -40.88 34.25
N ASP A 86 -42.30 -40.01 35.24
CA ASP A 86 -43.17 -38.89 35.58
C ASP A 86 -42.85 -37.62 34.78
N VAL A 87 -41.79 -37.62 33.97
CA VAL A 87 -41.27 -36.44 33.28
C VAL A 87 -41.77 -36.38 31.84
N ARG A 88 -42.22 -35.20 31.41
CA ARG A 88 -42.57 -34.98 30.01
C ARG A 88 -41.33 -34.69 29.16
N PHE A 89 -41.04 -35.60 28.24
CA PHE A 89 -39.98 -35.41 27.23
C PHE A 89 -40.52 -34.93 25.88
N PHE A 90 -39.72 -34.10 25.23
CA PHE A 90 -39.88 -33.67 23.84
C PHE A 90 -38.78 -34.32 22.99
N ALA A 91 -39.16 -34.91 21.86
CA ALA A 91 -38.22 -35.51 20.92
C ALA A 91 -37.58 -34.44 20.03
N GLU A 92 -36.27 -34.26 20.14
CA GLU A 92 -35.48 -33.46 19.19
C GLU A 92 -35.17 -34.32 17.96
N THR A 93 -36.04 -34.20 16.94
CA THR A 93 -35.97 -35.03 15.72
C THR A 93 -35.16 -34.39 14.60
N LYS A 94 -34.79 -33.11 14.74
CA LYS A 94 -33.92 -32.41 13.78
C LYS A 94 -32.82 -31.68 14.54
N PRO A 95 -31.54 -31.95 14.24
CA PRO A 95 -30.47 -31.07 14.69
C PRO A 95 -30.74 -29.65 14.17
N PHE A 96 -30.34 -28.63 14.92
CA PHE A 96 -30.51 -27.18 14.61
C PHE A 96 -31.89 -26.57 14.89
N GLU A 97 -32.91 -27.33 15.29
CA GLU A 97 -34.06 -26.72 15.96
C GLU A 97 -33.56 -26.20 17.32
N ASN A 98 -33.89 -24.97 17.70
CA ASN A 98 -33.47 -24.39 18.97
C ASN A 98 -34.25 -25.05 20.12
N THR A 99 -34.13 -26.36 20.26
CA THR A 99 -35.06 -27.20 21.01
C THR A 99 -35.05 -26.83 22.49
N GLY A 100 -33.87 -26.47 23.02
CA GLY A 100 -33.75 -25.84 24.34
C GLY A 100 -34.59 -24.57 24.49
N LYS A 101 -34.51 -23.64 23.54
CA LYS A 101 -35.31 -22.40 23.56
C LYS A 101 -36.82 -22.67 23.38
N THR A 102 -37.22 -23.65 22.58
CA THR A 102 -38.64 -23.96 22.35
C THR A 102 -39.27 -24.68 23.54
N VAL A 103 -38.55 -25.61 24.16
CA VAL A 103 -39.04 -26.39 25.31
C VAL A 103 -39.16 -25.50 26.55
N ALA A 104 -38.18 -24.63 26.76
CA ALA A 104 -38.09 -23.83 27.96
C ALA A 104 -38.98 -22.57 28.00
N GLY A 105 -39.70 -22.29 26.91
CA GLY A 105 -40.63 -21.17 26.80
C GLY A 105 -39.99 -19.78 26.91
N ALA A 106 -40.81 -18.76 27.21
CA ALA A 106 -40.37 -17.36 27.39
C ALA A 106 -39.73 -17.08 28.76
N SER A 107 -39.31 -18.12 29.49
CA SER A 107 -38.60 -17.95 30.75
C SER A 107 -37.28 -17.20 30.50
N LYS A 108 -36.93 -16.27 31.40
CA LYS A 108 -35.72 -15.46 31.26
C LYS A 108 -34.43 -16.28 31.42
N GLU A 109 -34.47 -17.36 32.21
CA GLU A 109 -33.31 -18.22 32.50
C GLU A 109 -33.71 -19.68 32.80
N PRO A 110 -34.31 -20.41 31.85
CA PRO A 110 -34.70 -21.77 32.14
C PRO A 110 -33.49 -22.73 32.06
N ILE A 111 -33.57 -23.78 32.86
CA ILE A 111 -32.63 -24.91 32.80
C ILE A 111 -33.31 -26.00 31.98
N VAL A 112 -32.57 -26.60 31.05
CA VAL A 112 -33.09 -27.68 30.20
C VAL A 112 -32.19 -28.89 30.32
N TRP A 113 -32.79 -30.07 30.34
CA TRP A 113 -32.10 -31.34 30.34
C TRP A 113 -32.23 -32.02 28.99
N PHE A 114 -31.11 -32.49 28.47
CA PHE A 114 -31.02 -33.34 27.29
C PHE A 114 -30.67 -34.75 27.76
N CYS A 115 -31.45 -35.74 27.32
CA CYS A 115 -31.25 -37.15 27.63
C CYS A 115 -31.07 -37.94 26.35
N ARG A 116 -30.08 -38.84 26.34
CA ARG A 116 -29.82 -39.72 25.22
C ARG A 116 -29.38 -41.10 25.66
N GLU A 117 -29.99 -42.12 25.06
CA GLU A 117 -29.55 -43.50 25.17
C GLU A 117 -28.56 -43.83 24.07
N PHE A 118 -27.51 -44.58 24.40
CA PHE A 118 -26.62 -45.20 23.42
C PHE A 118 -26.15 -46.57 23.91
N LYS A 119 -25.82 -47.46 22.97
CA LYS A 119 -25.36 -48.81 23.28
C LYS A 119 -23.87 -48.95 22.98
N VAL A 120 -23.15 -49.60 23.90
CA VAL A 120 -21.73 -49.94 23.76
C VAL A 120 -21.61 -51.45 23.66
N GLU A 121 -21.04 -51.95 22.57
CA GLU A 121 -20.78 -53.38 22.36
C GLU A 121 -19.42 -53.76 22.95
N GLY A 122 -19.41 -54.73 23.87
CA GLY A 122 -18.21 -55.17 24.57
C GLY A 122 -17.80 -54.24 25.72
N LYS A 123 -16.93 -54.75 26.61
CA LYS A 123 -16.39 -53.95 27.71
C LYS A 123 -15.35 -52.95 27.16
N PRO A 124 -15.58 -51.64 27.31
CA PRO A 124 -14.61 -50.64 26.84
C PRO A 124 -13.28 -50.82 27.57
N LEU A 125 -12.20 -50.98 26.83
CA LEU A 125 -10.84 -51.13 27.36
C LEU A 125 -10.04 -49.87 26.98
N GLY A 126 -9.67 -49.06 27.98
CA GLY A 126 -8.91 -47.83 27.81
C GLY A 126 -9.70 -46.57 28.10
N ALA A 127 -9.08 -45.41 27.93
CA ALA A 127 -9.71 -44.12 28.21
C ALA A 127 -10.69 -43.74 27.08
N TYR A 128 -11.93 -43.40 27.44
CA TYR A 128 -12.97 -42.91 26.52
C TYR A 128 -13.26 -41.43 26.78
N ALA A 129 -13.89 -40.77 25.81
CA ALA A 129 -14.40 -39.42 25.96
C ALA A 129 -15.75 -39.25 25.26
N VAL A 130 -16.49 -38.23 25.69
CA VAL A 130 -17.72 -37.76 25.02
C VAL A 130 -17.44 -36.37 24.45
N GLU A 131 -17.67 -36.19 23.15
CA GLU A 131 -17.69 -34.89 22.47
C GLU A 131 -19.14 -34.42 22.35
N LEU A 132 -19.48 -33.24 22.90
CA LEU A 132 -20.85 -32.67 22.87
C LEU A 132 -20.96 -31.39 22.02
N ALA A 133 -19.94 -31.09 21.20
CA ALA A 133 -19.87 -29.86 20.41
C ALA A 133 -19.99 -28.58 21.28
N GLN A 134 -20.39 -27.46 20.66
CA GLN A 134 -20.59 -26.18 21.35
C GLN A 134 -21.96 -26.14 22.02
N ILE A 135 -22.00 -25.73 23.30
CA ILE A 135 -23.23 -25.61 24.10
C ILE A 135 -23.35 -24.18 24.60
N ASP A 136 -24.49 -23.53 24.34
CA ASP A 136 -24.83 -22.22 24.95
C ASP A 136 -25.59 -22.49 26.27
N ASP A 137 -25.17 -22.02 27.43
CA ASP A 137 -23.87 -21.39 27.76
C ASP A 137 -23.07 -22.31 28.69
N ARG A 138 -23.75 -22.92 29.66
CA ARG A 138 -23.15 -23.74 30.72
C ARG A 138 -23.76 -25.11 30.71
N ASP A 139 -22.98 -26.11 31.06
CA ASP A 139 -23.46 -27.48 31.12
C ASP A 139 -22.87 -28.29 32.26
N ARG A 140 -23.66 -29.25 32.73
CA ARG A 140 -23.23 -30.37 33.57
C ARG A 140 -23.63 -31.66 32.86
N THR A 141 -22.63 -32.48 32.56
CA THR A 141 -22.83 -33.72 31.82
C THR A 141 -22.65 -34.91 32.74
N TYR A 142 -23.63 -35.81 32.72
CA TYR A 142 -23.67 -37.03 33.52
C TYR A 142 -23.76 -38.25 32.61
N LEU A 143 -23.00 -39.28 32.93
CA LEU A 143 -23.09 -40.60 32.31
C LEU A 143 -23.54 -41.61 33.36
N ASN A 144 -24.64 -42.32 33.10
CA ASN A 144 -25.21 -43.32 34.00
C ASN A 144 -25.38 -42.78 35.45
N GLY A 145 -25.70 -41.49 35.60
CA GLY A 145 -25.88 -40.82 36.88
C GLY A 145 -24.60 -40.45 37.64
N ALA A 146 -23.44 -40.55 37.01
CA ALA A 146 -22.17 -40.00 37.50
C ALA A 146 -21.80 -38.75 36.70
N LEU A 147 -21.38 -37.68 37.37
CA LEU A 147 -20.91 -36.46 36.70
C LEU A 147 -19.57 -36.77 35.99
N ILE A 148 -19.50 -36.50 34.69
CA ILE A 148 -18.28 -36.69 33.88
C ILE A 148 -17.61 -35.36 33.52
N GLY A 149 -18.34 -34.24 33.57
CA GLY A 149 -17.78 -32.93 33.29
C GLY A 149 -18.78 -31.81 33.52
N ALA A 150 -18.25 -30.60 33.73
CA ALA A 150 -19.02 -29.39 33.84
C ALA A 150 -18.22 -28.22 33.25
N THR A 151 -18.90 -27.29 32.59
CA THR A 151 -18.28 -26.07 32.06
C THR A 151 -19.10 -24.84 32.42
N GLY A 152 -18.38 -23.82 32.89
CA GLY A 152 -18.95 -22.55 33.35
C GLY A 152 -19.54 -22.63 34.75
N ASP A 153 -19.59 -21.49 35.43
CA ASP A 153 -20.29 -21.37 36.71
C ASP A 153 -21.80 -21.27 36.47
N PHE A 154 -22.54 -22.23 37.03
CA PHE A 154 -23.99 -22.29 36.91
C PHE A 154 -24.67 -21.07 37.54
N ASP A 155 -24.08 -20.48 38.59
CA ASP A 155 -24.66 -19.37 39.34
C ASP A 155 -24.24 -18.00 38.79
N ALA A 156 -23.33 -17.95 37.82
CA ALA A 156 -22.88 -16.71 37.22
C ALA A 156 -24.01 -15.98 36.47
N GLU A 157 -24.06 -14.66 36.59
CA GLU A 157 -24.99 -13.82 35.82
C GLU A 157 -24.47 -13.50 34.40
N LEU A 158 -23.17 -13.66 34.15
CA LEU A 158 -22.50 -13.31 32.88
C LEU A 158 -22.27 -14.54 31.99
N ALA A 159 -22.08 -14.32 30.68
CA ALA A 159 -21.73 -15.39 29.75
C ALA A 159 -20.43 -16.10 30.15
N GLN A 160 -20.38 -17.42 29.98
CA GLN A 160 -19.27 -18.25 30.45
C GLN A 160 -18.61 -19.07 29.35
N ALA A 161 -19.34 -19.65 28.39
CA ALA A 161 -18.76 -20.65 27.49
C ALA A 161 -19.59 -20.99 26.23
N TYR A 162 -20.46 -20.10 25.73
CA TYR A 162 -21.41 -20.42 24.65
C TYR A 162 -20.82 -20.82 23.28
N ASP A 163 -19.54 -20.56 23.01
CA ASP A 163 -18.87 -20.98 21.76
C ASP A 163 -17.71 -21.97 21.98
N TRP A 164 -17.62 -22.52 23.18
CA TRP A 164 -16.61 -23.49 23.57
C TRP A 164 -17.16 -24.91 23.35
N ALA A 165 -16.39 -25.75 22.66
CA ALA A 165 -16.71 -27.15 22.44
C ALA A 165 -16.40 -28.00 23.68
N ARG A 166 -17.29 -28.94 24.03
CA ARG A 166 -17.13 -29.82 25.19
C ARG A 166 -16.56 -31.17 24.78
N ILE A 167 -15.48 -31.56 25.44
CA ILE A 167 -14.92 -32.91 25.41
C ILE A 167 -14.67 -33.33 26.85
N TYR A 168 -15.41 -34.32 27.32
CA TYR A 168 -15.29 -34.82 28.69
C TYR A 168 -14.70 -36.23 28.71
N PRO A 169 -13.61 -36.46 29.44
CA PRO A 169 -13.08 -37.80 29.64
C PRO A 169 -14.07 -38.63 30.48
N VAL A 170 -14.15 -39.91 30.19
CA VAL A 170 -15.03 -40.85 30.88
C VAL A 170 -14.18 -41.91 31.56
N GLY A 171 -14.41 -42.13 32.84
CA GLY A 171 -13.71 -43.16 33.61
C GLY A 171 -14.26 -44.57 33.35
N ASP A 172 -13.39 -45.57 33.42
CA ASP A 172 -13.69 -46.99 33.15
C ASP A 172 -14.87 -47.53 33.97
N SER A 173 -15.09 -47.01 35.19
CA SER A 173 -16.17 -47.44 36.08
C SER A 173 -17.54 -46.80 35.76
N GLN A 174 -17.57 -45.80 34.87
CA GLN A 174 -18.79 -45.05 34.55
C GLN A 174 -19.52 -45.60 33.32
N ILE A 175 -18.85 -46.41 32.50
CA ILE A 175 -19.40 -47.00 31.27
C ILE A 175 -19.83 -48.44 31.52
N ARG A 176 -20.94 -48.84 30.91
CA ARG A 176 -21.50 -50.20 30.98
C ARG A 176 -21.47 -50.85 29.61
N GLU A 177 -21.32 -52.17 29.60
CA GLU A 177 -21.59 -52.97 28.41
C GLU A 177 -23.10 -53.01 28.18
N GLY A 178 -23.56 -52.71 26.96
CA GLY A 178 -24.97 -52.54 26.63
C GLY A 178 -25.45 -51.08 26.68
N SER A 179 -26.68 -50.85 27.17
CA SER A 179 -27.29 -49.51 27.18
C SER A 179 -26.67 -48.59 28.25
N ASN A 180 -26.37 -47.37 27.83
CA ASN A 180 -25.85 -46.28 28.64
C ASN A 180 -26.73 -45.03 28.45
N LEU A 181 -26.84 -44.23 29.51
CA LEU A 181 -27.64 -43.00 29.52
C LEU A 181 -26.75 -41.78 29.69
N LEU A 182 -26.81 -40.86 28.73
CA LEU A 182 -26.14 -39.57 28.77
C LEU A 182 -27.16 -38.48 29.11
N LEU A 183 -26.91 -37.73 30.18
CA LEU A 183 -27.71 -36.57 30.59
C LEU A 183 -26.86 -35.32 30.49
N VAL A 184 -27.38 -34.27 29.87
CA VAL A 184 -26.74 -32.95 29.81
C VAL A 184 -27.70 -31.92 30.37
N GLN A 185 -27.38 -31.38 31.53
CA GLN A 185 -28.08 -30.22 32.10
C GLN A 185 -27.48 -28.96 31.49
N VAL A 186 -28.31 -28.11 30.89
CA VAL A 186 -27.87 -26.88 30.24
C VAL A 186 -28.58 -25.67 30.87
N ARG A 187 -27.80 -24.64 31.21
CA ARG A 187 -28.32 -23.31 31.58
C ARG A 187 -27.88 -22.30 30.54
N GLY A 188 -28.83 -21.50 30.07
CA GLY A 188 -28.61 -20.53 29.01
C GLY A 188 -28.30 -19.14 29.46
N TYR A 189 -27.53 -18.45 28.61
CA TYR A 189 -27.30 -17.02 28.75
C TYR A 189 -28.24 -16.17 27.87
N SER A 190 -28.83 -16.77 26.83
CA SER A 190 -29.78 -16.16 25.89
C SER A 190 -29.20 -15.02 25.02
N LEU A 191 -28.51 -15.42 23.94
CA LEU A 191 -28.12 -14.54 22.84
C LEU A 191 -29.19 -14.51 21.74
N ALA A 192 -30.38 -13.95 22.01
CA ALA A 192 -31.50 -13.61 21.08
C ALA A 192 -32.02 -14.68 20.08
N THR A 193 -31.19 -15.50 19.43
CA THR A 193 -31.51 -16.37 18.30
C THR A 193 -31.26 -17.87 18.55
N LYS A 194 -30.28 -18.28 19.36
CA LYS A 194 -29.99 -19.71 19.64
C LYS A 194 -29.56 -19.92 21.09
N TRP A 195 -30.01 -21.01 21.71
CA TRP A 195 -29.59 -21.44 23.06
C TRP A 195 -29.82 -22.96 23.22
N GLY A 196 -28.98 -23.66 24.00
CA GLY A 196 -29.00 -25.09 24.23
C GLY A 196 -27.91 -25.83 23.46
N MET A 197 -28.13 -27.12 23.16
CA MET A 197 -27.29 -27.91 22.27
C MET A 197 -27.74 -27.73 20.82
N PHE A 198 -27.29 -26.67 20.16
CA PHE A 198 -27.76 -26.29 18.81
C PHE A 198 -26.88 -26.83 17.66
N VAL A 199 -25.81 -27.57 17.98
CA VAL A 199 -24.93 -28.24 17.00
C VAL A 199 -24.88 -29.72 17.33
N ASP A 200 -25.45 -30.57 16.48
CA ASP A 200 -25.35 -32.02 16.69
C ASP A 200 -24.05 -32.57 16.11
N ARG A 201 -23.01 -32.56 16.96
CA ARG A 201 -21.80 -33.36 16.78
C ARG A 201 -21.51 -34.11 18.07
N THR A 202 -22.45 -34.96 18.46
CA THR A 202 -22.26 -35.84 19.62
C THR A 202 -21.45 -37.06 19.20
N ARG A 203 -20.33 -37.34 19.87
CA ARG A 203 -19.53 -38.54 19.61
C ARG A 203 -19.08 -39.20 20.90
N PHE A 204 -19.02 -40.52 20.88
CA PHE A 204 -18.46 -41.32 21.95
C PHE A 204 -17.43 -42.28 21.37
N GLY A 205 -16.28 -42.39 22.03
CA GLY A 205 -15.21 -43.25 21.54
C GLY A 205 -13.96 -43.12 22.39
N THR A 206 -12.88 -43.78 21.95
CA THR A 206 -11.60 -43.68 22.65
C THR A 206 -11.16 -42.21 22.75
N ALA A 207 -10.63 -41.82 23.90
CA ALA A 207 -10.16 -40.46 24.14
C ALA A 207 -9.10 -40.07 23.10
N SER A 208 -8.19 -40.99 22.75
CA SER A 208 -7.15 -40.74 21.75
C SER A 208 -7.71 -40.35 20.38
N SER A 209 -8.76 -41.03 19.88
CA SER A 209 -9.33 -40.71 18.56
C SER A 209 -10.07 -39.37 18.58
N ILE A 210 -10.82 -39.08 19.65
CA ILE A 210 -11.54 -37.82 19.82
C ILE A 210 -10.58 -36.64 19.91
N TYR A 211 -9.59 -36.68 20.80
CA TYR A 211 -8.62 -35.60 20.94
C TYR A 211 -7.75 -35.43 19.69
N SER A 212 -7.29 -36.52 19.06
CA SER A 212 -6.47 -36.41 17.84
C SER A 212 -7.23 -35.73 16.71
N ARG A 213 -8.52 -36.06 16.53
CA ARG A 213 -9.38 -35.41 15.53
C ARG A 213 -9.62 -33.94 15.86
N PHE A 214 -9.93 -33.64 17.13
CA PHE A 214 -10.14 -32.27 17.60
C PHE A 214 -8.91 -31.39 17.36
N TYR A 215 -7.72 -31.85 17.75
CA TYR A 215 -6.48 -31.11 17.55
C TYR A 215 -6.07 -31.07 16.09
N ALA A 216 -6.24 -32.15 15.31
CA ALA A 216 -5.94 -32.14 13.87
C ALA A 216 -6.73 -31.06 13.11
N PHE A 217 -8.05 -30.96 13.37
CA PHE A 217 -8.89 -29.93 12.75
C PHE A 217 -8.43 -28.51 13.12
N ASN A 218 -8.17 -28.28 14.40
CA ASN A 218 -7.77 -26.97 14.91
C ASN A 218 -6.33 -26.59 14.47
N PHE A 219 -5.39 -27.52 14.45
CA PHE A 219 -4.01 -27.27 13.99
C PHE A 219 -3.94 -27.11 12.47
N MET A 220 -4.77 -27.80 11.69
CA MET A 220 -4.88 -27.54 10.25
C MET A 220 -5.32 -26.09 10.02
N ALA A 221 -6.35 -25.63 10.73
CA ALA A 221 -6.79 -24.23 10.67
C ALA A 221 -5.64 -23.27 11.09
N ALA A 222 -4.93 -23.57 12.17
CA ALA A 222 -3.78 -22.77 12.61
C ALA A 222 -2.65 -22.71 11.56
N GLY A 223 -2.40 -23.80 10.83
CA GLY A 223 -1.45 -23.83 9.71
C GLY A 223 -1.81 -22.83 8.62
N PHE A 224 -3.09 -22.74 8.23
CA PHE A 224 -3.57 -21.71 7.30
C PHE A 224 -3.39 -20.30 7.86
N LEU A 225 -3.64 -20.09 9.15
CA LEU A 225 -3.46 -18.80 9.81
C LEU A 225 -2.00 -18.35 9.81
N ILE A 226 -1.05 -19.25 10.01
CA ILE A 226 0.39 -18.95 9.92
C ILE A 226 0.78 -18.47 8.51
N MET A 227 0.23 -19.10 7.47
CA MET A 227 0.46 -18.68 6.09
C MET A 227 -0.06 -17.25 5.85
N TYR A 228 -1.28 -16.94 6.28
CA TYR A 228 -1.86 -15.61 6.15
C TYR A 228 -1.13 -14.56 7.01
N PHE A 229 -0.71 -14.93 8.22
CA PHE A 229 0.11 -14.08 9.09
C PHE A 229 1.45 -13.72 8.42
N THR A 230 2.07 -14.69 7.75
CA THR A 230 3.31 -14.47 7.01
C THR A 230 3.09 -13.51 5.83
N ALA A 231 2.00 -13.69 5.08
CA ALA A 231 1.62 -12.76 4.02
C ALA A 231 1.38 -11.33 4.55
N ALA A 232 0.62 -11.18 5.64
CA ALA A 232 0.37 -9.89 6.28
C ALA A 232 1.68 -9.22 6.74
N SER A 233 2.57 -10.00 7.36
CA SER A 233 3.89 -9.53 7.82
C SER A 233 4.78 -9.09 6.66
N TYR A 234 4.75 -9.80 5.53
CA TYR A 234 5.47 -9.42 4.33
C TYR A 234 5.00 -8.07 3.77
N PHE A 235 3.70 -7.87 3.64
CA PHE A 235 3.18 -6.58 3.15
C PHE A 235 3.38 -5.44 4.15
N LEU A 236 3.32 -5.71 5.46
CA LEU A 236 3.70 -4.74 6.48
C LEU A 236 5.18 -4.34 6.33
N PHE A 237 6.07 -5.30 6.10
CA PHE A 237 7.48 -5.04 5.87
C PHE A 237 7.71 -4.21 4.59
N LEU A 238 6.99 -4.50 3.50
CA LEU A 238 7.03 -3.66 2.29
C LEU A 238 6.60 -2.22 2.58
N PHE A 239 5.53 -2.04 3.35
CA PHE A 239 5.10 -0.71 3.78
C PHE A 239 6.16 0.01 4.63
N LEU A 240 6.78 -0.66 5.60
CA LEU A 240 7.83 -0.08 6.44
C LEU A 240 9.02 0.41 5.61
N ARG A 241 9.33 -0.29 4.50
CA ARG A 241 10.37 0.14 3.54
C ARG A 241 9.89 1.21 2.57
N ARG A 242 8.59 1.25 2.24
CA ARG A 242 8.00 2.16 1.24
C ARG A 242 6.74 2.83 1.79
N GLN A 243 6.92 3.74 2.75
CA GLN A 243 5.81 4.40 3.46
C GLN A 243 4.87 5.24 2.58
N LYS A 244 5.24 5.51 1.32
CA LYS A 244 4.36 6.18 0.35
C LYS A 244 3.24 5.27 -0.17
N GLU A 245 3.47 3.96 -0.24
CA GLU A 245 2.55 2.95 -0.78
C GLU A 245 1.62 2.46 0.36
N ARG A 246 0.62 3.29 0.71
CA ARG A 246 -0.29 3.05 1.84
C ARG A 246 -1.20 1.83 1.65
N GLU A 247 -1.41 1.38 0.42
CA GLU A 247 -2.17 0.18 0.10
C GLU A 247 -1.63 -1.07 0.83
N TYR A 248 -0.31 -1.19 0.99
CA TYR A 248 0.29 -2.32 1.71
C TYR A 248 -0.01 -2.27 3.21
N LEU A 249 -0.09 -1.08 3.81
CA LEU A 249 -0.44 -0.93 5.22
C LEU A 249 -1.87 -1.42 5.47
N PHE A 250 -2.83 -0.91 4.71
CA PHE A 250 -4.23 -1.27 4.90
C PHE A 250 -4.49 -2.75 4.56
N PHE A 251 -3.81 -3.29 3.53
CA PHE A 251 -3.87 -4.73 3.23
C PHE A 251 -3.32 -5.59 4.38
N ALA A 252 -2.16 -5.20 4.94
CA ALA A 252 -1.57 -5.91 6.06
C ALA A 252 -2.45 -5.84 7.32
N ILE A 253 -2.97 -4.65 7.67
CA ILE A 253 -3.91 -4.48 8.79
C ILE A 253 -5.13 -5.36 8.60
N PHE A 254 -5.77 -5.31 7.43
CA PHE A 254 -6.92 -6.15 7.11
C PHE A 254 -6.61 -7.63 7.29
N THR A 255 -5.48 -8.09 6.76
CA THR A 255 -5.10 -9.50 6.80
C THR A 255 -4.70 -9.94 8.22
N PHE A 256 -4.06 -9.08 9.01
CA PHE A 256 -3.80 -9.37 10.43
C PHE A 256 -5.09 -9.45 11.24
N LEU A 257 -6.00 -8.49 11.08
CA LEU A 257 -7.31 -8.53 11.73
C LEU A 257 -8.07 -9.80 11.33
N LEU A 258 -8.01 -10.19 10.07
CA LEU A 258 -8.62 -11.42 9.59
C LEU A 258 -8.00 -12.67 10.24
N VAL A 259 -6.67 -12.75 10.33
CA VAL A 259 -5.97 -13.86 11.01
C VAL A 259 -6.39 -13.94 12.48
N ILE A 260 -6.40 -12.81 13.18
CA ILE A 260 -6.77 -12.74 14.60
C ILE A 260 -8.24 -13.13 14.79
N TYR A 261 -9.14 -12.62 13.93
CA TYR A 261 -10.55 -12.99 13.96
C TYR A 261 -10.73 -14.49 13.77
N GLN A 262 -10.10 -15.06 12.75
CA GLN A 262 -10.20 -16.49 12.45
C GLN A 262 -9.58 -17.35 13.56
N PHE A 263 -8.51 -16.89 14.22
CA PHE A 263 -7.97 -17.54 15.41
C PHE A 263 -9.01 -17.60 16.53
N PHE A 264 -9.72 -16.50 16.81
CA PHE A 264 -10.81 -16.50 17.80
C PHE A 264 -12.01 -17.38 17.40
N ARG A 265 -12.13 -17.80 16.15
CA ARG A 265 -13.13 -18.80 15.74
C ARG A 265 -12.68 -20.24 16.03
N THR A 266 -11.40 -20.48 16.28
CA THR A 266 -10.88 -21.80 16.65
C THR A 266 -11.10 -22.12 18.13
N GLN A 267 -10.95 -23.39 18.50
CA GLN A 267 -11.05 -23.84 19.89
C GLN A 267 -9.70 -23.74 20.64
N LEU A 268 -8.59 -23.54 19.93
CA LEU A 268 -7.24 -23.43 20.54
C LEU A 268 -7.11 -22.29 21.54
N LYS A 269 -7.94 -21.25 21.43
CA LYS A 269 -7.95 -20.12 22.37
C LYS A 269 -8.22 -20.57 23.82
N TYR A 270 -9.05 -21.60 24.01
CA TYR A 270 -9.39 -22.13 25.32
C TYR A 270 -8.30 -23.00 25.94
N GLU A 271 -7.34 -23.50 25.14
CA GLU A 271 -6.14 -24.18 25.65
C GLU A 271 -5.12 -23.19 26.24
N ILE A 272 -5.22 -21.90 25.88
CA ILE A 272 -4.32 -20.84 26.36
C ILE A 272 -4.86 -20.22 27.66
N SER A 273 -6.16 -19.95 27.70
CA SER A 273 -6.85 -19.38 28.86
C SER A 273 -8.33 -19.72 28.80
N GLU A 274 -8.91 -20.02 29.96
CA GLU A 274 -10.34 -20.29 30.14
C GLU A 274 -11.19 -19.01 30.26
N ASP A 275 -10.58 -17.82 30.15
CA ASP A 275 -11.29 -16.54 30.21
C ASP A 275 -12.08 -16.27 28.91
N PHE A 276 -13.31 -16.76 28.92
CA PHE A 276 -14.27 -16.60 27.84
C PHE A 276 -14.53 -15.14 27.46
N LEU A 277 -14.77 -14.29 28.47
CA LEU A 277 -15.20 -12.92 28.24
C LEU A 277 -14.08 -12.10 27.59
N LEU A 278 -12.83 -12.33 28.00
CA LEU A 278 -11.66 -11.72 27.38
C LEU A 278 -11.56 -12.09 25.90
N TRP A 279 -11.63 -13.37 25.56
CA TRP A 279 -11.54 -13.81 24.16
C TRP A 279 -12.66 -13.23 23.32
N LYS A 280 -13.88 -13.19 23.87
CA LYS A 280 -15.04 -12.67 23.16
C LYS A 280 -14.95 -11.15 22.96
N ARG A 281 -14.48 -10.40 23.96
CA ARG A 281 -14.22 -8.96 23.85
C ARG A 281 -13.24 -8.67 22.69
N MET A 282 -12.14 -9.41 22.63
CA MET A 282 -11.15 -9.25 21.56
C MET A 282 -11.72 -9.64 20.19
N GLU A 283 -12.54 -10.69 20.11
CA GLU A 283 -13.23 -11.09 18.87
C GLU A 283 -14.11 -9.96 18.31
N TYR A 284 -14.94 -9.33 19.14
CA TYR A 284 -15.81 -8.24 18.69
C TYR A 284 -15.04 -6.97 18.29
N ILE A 285 -13.99 -6.59 19.01
CA ILE A 285 -13.15 -5.44 18.64
C ILE A 285 -12.53 -5.67 17.25
N VAL A 286 -11.99 -6.86 17.02
CA VAL A 286 -11.39 -7.20 15.72
C VAL A 286 -12.45 -7.24 14.62
N LEU A 287 -13.63 -7.78 14.90
CA LEU A 287 -14.75 -7.81 13.96
C LEU A 287 -15.19 -6.41 13.51
N PHE A 288 -15.30 -5.47 14.45
CA PHE A 288 -15.67 -4.06 14.17
C PHE A 288 -14.59 -3.31 13.37
N LEU A 289 -13.32 -3.71 13.48
CA LEU A 289 -12.23 -3.12 12.69
C LEU A 289 -12.05 -3.77 11.30
N LEU A 290 -12.55 -5.00 11.11
CA LEU A 290 -12.27 -5.81 9.93
C LEU A 290 -12.81 -5.18 8.64
N VAL A 291 -14.11 -4.90 8.57
CA VAL A 291 -14.76 -4.36 7.36
C VAL A 291 -14.28 -2.93 7.03
N PRO A 292 -14.14 -2.01 8.00
CA PRO A 292 -13.55 -0.70 7.74
C PRO A 292 -12.13 -0.78 7.15
N SER A 293 -11.28 -1.65 7.70
CA SER A 293 -9.90 -1.81 7.19
C SER A 293 -9.87 -2.27 5.73
N PHE A 294 -10.81 -3.13 5.34
CA PHE A 294 -10.94 -3.62 3.97
C PHE A 294 -11.41 -2.51 3.00
N TYR A 295 -12.34 -1.66 3.43
CA TYR A 295 -12.73 -0.48 2.66
C TYR A 295 -11.54 0.47 2.45
N TYR A 296 -10.78 0.77 3.50
CA TYR A 296 -9.63 1.66 3.40
C TYR A 296 -8.50 1.08 2.52
N PHE A 297 -8.39 -0.25 2.43
CA PHE A 297 -7.52 -0.89 1.45
C PHE A 297 -7.89 -0.50 0.02
N PHE A 298 -9.16 -0.63 -0.39
CA PHE A 298 -9.58 -0.23 -1.74
C PHE A 298 -9.41 1.27 -1.98
N ARG A 299 -9.70 2.09 -0.97
CA ARG A 299 -9.52 3.55 -1.04
C ARG A 299 -8.05 3.94 -1.25
N ALA A 300 -7.11 3.23 -0.61
CA ALA A 300 -5.68 3.45 -0.77
C ALA A 300 -5.15 2.87 -2.09
N TYR A 301 -5.66 1.72 -2.52
CA TYR A 301 -5.23 1.05 -3.75
C TYR A 301 -5.58 1.87 -5.00
N PHE A 302 -6.84 2.30 -5.13
CA PHE A 302 -7.28 3.08 -6.29
C PHE A 302 -7.07 4.58 -6.03
N HIS A 303 -5.95 5.13 -6.53
CA HIS A 303 -5.66 6.56 -6.49
C HIS A 303 -6.65 7.34 -7.36
N MET A 304 -7.72 7.76 -6.70
CA MET A 304 -8.86 8.35 -7.35
C MET A 304 -8.67 9.89 -7.40
N PRO A 305 -8.92 10.57 -8.53
CA PRO A 305 -8.65 12.00 -8.68
C PRO A 305 -9.60 12.82 -7.81
N SER A 306 -9.06 13.77 -7.03
CA SER A 306 -9.76 14.51 -5.96
C SER A 306 -10.99 15.29 -6.45
N SER A 307 -12.11 14.57 -6.62
CA SER A 307 -13.39 15.11 -7.05
C SER A 307 -14.27 15.46 -5.87
N ARG A 308 -15.27 16.33 -6.07
CA ARG A 308 -16.26 16.66 -5.02
C ARG A 308 -16.96 15.42 -4.47
N TRP A 309 -17.24 14.43 -5.33
CA TRP A 309 -17.85 13.15 -4.96
C TRP A 309 -16.98 12.31 -4.04
N GLN A 310 -15.67 12.27 -4.27
CA GLN A 310 -14.75 11.55 -3.38
C GLN A 310 -14.60 12.23 -2.03
N LYS A 311 -14.53 13.56 -1.99
CA LYS A 311 -14.53 14.30 -0.72
C LYS A 311 -15.81 14.03 0.05
N LEU A 312 -16.96 14.07 -0.62
CA LEU A 312 -18.25 13.74 -0.02
C LEU A 312 -18.28 12.31 0.53
N LEU A 313 -17.76 11.34 -0.22
CA LEU A 313 -17.66 9.96 0.23
C LEU A 313 -16.72 9.84 1.45
N ASP A 314 -15.54 10.45 1.41
CA ASP A 314 -14.60 10.44 2.53
C ASP A 314 -15.19 11.06 3.80
N TYR A 315 -15.90 12.21 3.68
CA TYR A 315 -16.62 12.81 4.82
C TYR A 315 -17.80 11.95 5.28
N GLY A 316 -18.54 11.35 4.34
CA GLY A 316 -19.65 10.45 4.64
C GLY A 316 -19.21 9.21 5.42
N MET A 317 -18.00 8.69 5.15
CA MET A 317 -17.41 7.55 5.85
C MET A 317 -16.99 7.86 7.30
N LEU A 318 -16.96 9.13 7.73
CA LEU A 318 -16.72 9.48 9.13
C LEU A 318 -17.88 9.02 10.03
N LEU A 319 -19.12 9.07 9.55
CA LEU A 319 -20.30 8.65 10.33
C LEU A 319 -20.26 7.16 10.73
N PRO A 320 -20.12 6.20 9.79
CA PRO A 320 -19.97 4.80 10.17
C PRO A 320 -18.70 4.56 10.98
N GLY A 321 -17.62 5.31 10.74
CA GLY A 321 -16.40 5.23 11.55
C GLY A 321 -16.61 5.62 13.02
N ILE A 322 -17.39 6.68 13.27
CA ILE A 322 -17.78 7.09 14.64
C ILE A 322 -18.67 6.02 15.29
N ALA A 323 -19.59 5.42 14.52
CA ALA A 323 -20.43 4.33 15.02
C ALA A 323 -19.60 3.11 15.45
N GLU A 324 -18.64 2.68 14.63
CA GLU A 324 -17.71 1.58 14.96
C GLU A 324 -16.90 1.89 16.23
N LEU A 325 -16.37 3.12 16.36
CA LEU A 325 -15.68 3.54 17.58
C LEU A 325 -16.61 3.51 18.82
N GLY A 326 -17.88 3.87 18.64
CA GLY A 326 -18.91 3.76 19.67
C GLY A 326 -19.14 2.30 20.09
N PHE A 327 -19.23 1.37 19.13
CA PHE A 327 -19.39 -0.05 19.42
C PHE A 327 -18.16 -0.65 20.11
N ILE A 328 -16.96 -0.28 19.67
CA ILE A 328 -15.70 -0.68 20.33
C ILE A 328 -15.65 -0.15 21.77
N SER A 329 -16.03 1.11 21.99
CA SER A 329 -16.11 1.71 23.32
C SER A 329 -17.11 0.97 24.22
N ALA A 330 -18.28 0.58 23.68
CA ALA A 330 -19.26 -0.20 24.41
C ALA A 330 -18.71 -1.59 24.80
N VAL A 331 -17.97 -2.26 23.91
CA VAL A 331 -17.33 -3.56 24.18
C VAL A 331 -16.23 -3.46 25.24
N LEU A 332 -15.48 -2.36 25.26
CA LEU A 332 -14.44 -2.12 26.27
C LEU A 332 -15.01 -1.75 27.64
N SER A 333 -16.16 -1.09 27.68
CA SER A 333 -16.74 -0.52 28.92
C SER A 333 -17.76 -1.42 29.61
N THR A 334 -18.23 -2.48 28.94
CA THR A 334 -19.26 -3.39 29.47
C THR A 334 -18.76 -4.83 29.49
N ASP A 335 -19.37 -5.68 30.31
CA ASP A 335 -19.10 -7.13 30.40
C ASP A 335 -20.27 -7.98 29.85
N ASN A 336 -21.19 -7.35 29.11
CA ASN A 336 -22.42 -7.98 28.65
C ASN A 336 -22.29 -8.45 27.20
N ALA A 337 -22.02 -9.74 27.01
CA ALA A 337 -21.90 -10.34 25.69
C ALA A 337 -23.20 -10.28 24.85
N ALA A 338 -24.37 -10.25 25.50
CA ALA A 338 -25.64 -10.12 24.80
C ALA A 338 -25.81 -8.72 24.21
N LEU A 339 -25.37 -7.68 24.92
CA LEU A 339 -25.33 -6.32 24.38
C LEU A 339 -24.41 -6.25 23.15
N TRP A 340 -23.22 -6.84 23.20
CA TRP A 340 -22.28 -6.83 22.06
C TRP A 340 -22.86 -7.53 20.83
N SER A 341 -23.53 -8.67 21.03
CA SER A 341 -24.23 -9.38 19.97
C SER A 341 -25.38 -8.58 19.40
N HIS A 342 -26.14 -7.89 20.26
CA HIS A 342 -27.22 -7.01 19.83
C HIS A 342 -26.72 -5.76 19.10
N LEU A 343 -25.55 -5.22 19.45
CA LEU A 343 -24.92 -4.16 18.67
C LEU A 343 -24.43 -4.69 17.32
N ASN A 344 -23.87 -5.89 17.28
CA ASN A 344 -23.31 -6.44 16.05
C ASN A 344 -24.38 -6.86 15.03
N LEU A 345 -25.35 -7.69 15.44
CA LEU A 345 -26.21 -8.38 14.47
C LEU A 345 -27.21 -7.43 13.77
N PRO A 346 -28.10 -6.68 14.47
CA PRO A 346 -28.96 -5.71 13.83
C PRO A 346 -28.26 -4.38 13.50
N TYR A 347 -27.43 -3.80 14.38
CA TYR A 347 -26.91 -2.45 14.12
C TYR A 347 -25.71 -2.44 13.19
N ASN A 348 -24.69 -3.24 13.50
CA ASN A 348 -23.47 -3.22 12.71
C ASN A 348 -23.66 -3.86 11.33
N GLN A 349 -24.19 -5.08 11.25
CA GLN A 349 -24.31 -5.80 9.96
C GLN A 349 -25.36 -5.19 9.03
N LEU A 350 -26.48 -4.66 9.55
CA LEU A 350 -27.57 -4.13 8.71
C LEU A 350 -27.46 -2.64 8.43
N TYR A 351 -26.92 -1.83 9.36
CA TYR A 351 -26.83 -0.38 9.17
C TYR A 351 -25.43 0.12 8.86
N VAL A 352 -24.36 -0.40 9.48
CA VAL A 352 -23.00 0.16 9.32
C VAL A 352 -22.23 -0.49 8.17
N TRP A 353 -22.10 -1.81 8.15
CA TRP A 353 -21.37 -2.55 7.12
C TRP A 353 -21.83 -2.27 5.68
N PRO A 354 -23.14 -2.10 5.38
CA PRO A 354 -23.57 -1.80 4.03
C PRO A 354 -23.00 -0.48 3.50
N PHE A 355 -22.72 0.53 4.33
CA PHE A 355 -22.04 1.73 3.87
C PHE A 355 -20.63 1.42 3.35
N TYR A 356 -19.84 0.63 4.10
CA TYR A 356 -18.50 0.21 3.66
C TYR A 356 -18.54 -0.69 2.43
N ILE A 357 -19.49 -1.63 2.38
CA ILE A 357 -19.65 -2.58 1.27
C ILE A 357 -20.04 -1.84 0.00
N LEU A 358 -21.07 -0.99 0.05
CA LEU A 358 -21.54 -0.22 -1.10
C LEU A 358 -20.49 0.79 -1.57
N ALA A 359 -19.77 1.43 -0.65
CA ALA A 359 -18.67 2.31 -1.01
C ALA A 359 -17.52 1.55 -1.70
N SER A 360 -17.15 0.38 -1.17
CA SER A 360 -16.13 -0.49 -1.79
C SER A 360 -16.55 -0.95 -3.19
N LEU A 361 -17.79 -1.39 -3.36
CA LEU A 361 -18.36 -1.74 -4.67
C LEU A 361 -18.37 -0.53 -5.62
N GLY A 362 -18.76 0.65 -5.14
CA GLY A 362 -18.75 1.87 -5.93
C GLY A 362 -17.35 2.23 -6.44
N ILE A 363 -16.33 2.11 -5.57
CA ILE A 363 -14.91 2.30 -5.93
C ILE A 363 -14.49 1.29 -7.00
N LEU A 364 -14.82 0.02 -6.81
CA LEU A 364 -14.44 -1.05 -7.73
C LEU A 364 -15.14 -0.91 -9.09
N ILE A 365 -16.45 -0.68 -9.10
CA ILE A 365 -17.24 -0.50 -10.33
C ILE A 365 -16.75 0.73 -11.11
N TYR A 366 -16.47 1.84 -10.42
CA TYR A 366 -15.93 3.04 -11.07
C TYR A 366 -14.61 2.78 -11.81
N ASN A 367 -13.68 2.04 -11.18
CA ASN A 367 -12.39 1.71 -11.81
C ASN A 367 -12.53 0.62 -12.88
N MET A 368 -13.49 -0.31 -12.71
CA MET A 368 -13.83 -1.30 -13.74
C MET A 368 -14.37 -0.62 -15.01
N ILE A 369 -15.23 0.39 -14.89
CA ILE A 369 -15.75 1.18 -16.03
C ILE A 369 -14.58 1.90 -16.75
N ARG A 370 -13.55 2.31 -16.01
CA ARG A 370 -12.31 2.86 -16.56
C ARG A 370 -11.33 1.81 -17.11
N ARG A 371 -11.77 0.56 -17.22
CA ARG A 371 -11.03 -0.59 -17.77
C ARG A 371 -9.76 -0.95 -17.01
N ASP A 372 -9.72 -0.69 -15.69
CA ASP A 372 -8.67 -1.23 -14.84
C ASP A 372 -8.85 -2.75 -14.67
N ARG A 373 -7.83 -3.53 -15.09
CA ARG A 373 -7.87 -4.99 -15.01
C ARG A 373 -7.87 -5.49 -13.57
N ASP A 374 -7.20 -4.78 -12.66
CA ASP A 374 -7.09 -5.19 -11.26
C ASP A 374 -8.46 -5.08 -10.58
N ALA A 375 -9.22 -4.02 -10.88
CA ALA A 375 -10.58 -3.83 -10.38
C ALA A 375 -11.52 -4.98 -10.76
N PHE A 376 -11.43 -5.49 -11.99
CA PHE A 376 -12.25 -6.63 -12.44
C PHE A 376 -12.01 -7.89 -11.59
N TYR A 377 -10.75 -8.26 -11.36
CA TYR A 377 -10.42 -9.41 -10.52
C TYR A 377 -10.81 -9.20 -9.06
N MET A 378 -10.62 -7.98 -8.53
CA MET A 378 -11.02 -7.64 -7.16
C MET A 378 -12.54 -7.74 -6.95
N ILE A 379 -13.37 -7.35 -7.94
CA ILE A 379 -14.83 -7.51 -7.88
C ILE A 379 -15.22 -8.97 -7.75
N GLY A 380 -14.61 -9.86 -8.53
CA GLY A 380 -14.85 -11.30 -8.45
C GLY A 380 -14.64 -11.83 -7.03
N GLY A 381 -13.46 -11.56 -6.46
CA GLY A 381 -13.14 -11.96 -5.08
C GLY A 381 -14.07 -11.33 -4.04
N PHE A 382 -14.41 -10.05 -4.20
CA PHE A 382 -15.31 -9.33 -3.29
C PHE A 382 -16.74 -9.91 -3.31
N LEU A 383 -17.29 -10.23 -4.49
CA LEU A 383 -18.60 -10.84 -4.64
C LEU A 383 -18.64 -12.27 -4.10
N THR A 384 -17.59 -13.06 -4.33
CA THR A 384 -17.46 -14.40 -3.72
C THR A 384 -17.46 -14.30 -2.20
N LEU A 385 -16.74 -13.33 -1.63
CA LEU A 385 -16.74 -13.11 -0.18
C LEU A 385 -18.12 -12.68 0.33
N LEU A 386 -18.80 -11.75 -0.33
CA LEU A 386 -20.14 -11.33 0.05
C LEU A 386 -21.14 -12.49 0.00
N ALA A 387 -21.07 -13.34 -1.03
CA ALA A 387 -21.93 -14.51 -1.13
C ALA A 387 -21.68 -15.49 0.02
N ALA A 388 -20.41 -15.78 0.33
CA ALA A 388 -20.03 -16.65 1.44
C ALA A 388 -20.47 -16.07 2.80
N ALA A 389 -20.29 -14.76 3.01
CA ALA A 389 -20.74 -14.07 4.23
C ALA A 389 -22.27 -14.09 4.37
N LEU A 390 -23.01 -13.93 3.27
CA LEU A 390 -24.48 -14.02 3.28
C LEU A 390 -24.94 -15.44 3.63
N VAL A 391 -24.32 -16.48 3.05
CA VAL A 391 -24.61 -17.87 3.38
C VAL A 391 -24.32 -18.16 4.85
N ASP A 392 -23.18 -17.71 5.37
CA ASP A 392 -22.80 -17.89 6.78
C ASP A 392 -23.75 -17.15 7.73
N SER A 393 -24.16 -15.92 7.39
CA SER A 393 -25.16 -15.18 8.18
C SER A 393 -26.52 -15.87 8.17
N LEU A 394 -26.99 -16.40 7.03
CA LEU A 394 -28.23 -17.18 6.95
C LEU A 394 -28.14 -18.50 7.74
N SER A 395 -26.97 -19.15 7.71
CA SER A 395 -26.72 -20.36 8.51
C SER A 395 -26.69 -20.05 10.02
N ASN A 396 -26.06 -18.95 10.41
CA ASN A 396 -26.07 -18.46 11.79
C ASN A 396 -27.48 -18.07 12.25
N ALA A 397 -28.32 -17.51 11.36
CA ALA A 397 -29.73 -17.23 11.64
C ALA A 397 -30.62 -18.49 11.71
N GLY A 398 -30.12 -19.65 11.27
CA GLY A 398 -30.83 -20.93 11.34
C GLY A 398 -31.67 -21.27 10.10
N TYR A 399 -31.54 -20.51 9.00
CA TYR A 399 -32.29 -20.78 7.77
C TYR A 399 -31.62 -21.85 6.87
N LEU A 400 -30.29 -22.03 6.98
CA LEU A 400 -29.52 -22.95 6.14
C LEU A 400 -28.55 -23.82 6.96
N THR A 401 -28.48 -25.11 6.65
CA THR A 401 -27.57 -26.09 7.27
C THR A 401 -26.34 -26.37 6.38
N ILE A 402 -25.63 -25.30 6.00
CA ILE A 402 -24.42 -25.40 5.17
C ILE A 402 -23.19 -25.16 6.06
N PRO A 403 -22.09 -25.90 5.90
CA PRO A 403 -20.82 -25.59 6.57
C PRO A 403 -20.39 -24.16 6.28
N ARG A 404 -19.72 -23.51 7.24
CA ARG A 404 -19.28 -22.12 7.08
C ARG A 404 -18.31 -21.98 5.91
N LEU A 405 -18.66 -21.14 4.94
CA LEU A 405 -17.92 -20.93 3.70
C LEU A 405 -17.01 -19.71 3.75
N ALA A 406 -17.28 -18.73 4.63
CA ALA A 406 -16.52 -17.48 4.64
C ALA A 406 -15.03 -17.71 4.91
N GLY A 407 -14.70 -18.66 5.80
CA GLY A 407 -13.32 -19.06 6.09
C GLY A 407 -12.50 -19.43 4.85
N TYR A 408 -13.11 -20.15 3.91
CA TYR A 408 -12.47 -20.56 2.65
C TYR A 408 -12.43 -19.41 1.63
N ALA A 409 -13.52 -18.64 1.52
CA ALA A 409 -13.60 -17.48 0.63
C ALA A 409 -12.53 -16.42 0.97
N PHE A 410 -12.25 -16.24 2.27
CA PHE A 410 -11.18 -15.37 2.75
C PHE A 410 -9.79 -15.79 2.25
N GLY A 411 -9.46 -17.07 2.31
CA GLY A 411 -8.17 -17.57 1.83
C GLY A 411 -7.94 -17.26 0.36
N LEU A 412 -8.96 -17.54 -0.47
CA LEU A 412 -8.96 -17.22 -1.90
C LEU A 412 -8.79 -15.72 -2.15
N LEU A 413 -9.47 -14.87 -1.37
CA LEU A 413 -9.38 -13.42 -1.50
C LEU A 413 -7.99 -12.89 -1.11
N VAL A 414 -7.43 -13.33 0.02
CA VAL A 414 -6.09 -12.90 0.48
C VAL A 414 -5.03 -13.26 -0.55
N LEU A 415 -5.11 -14.48 -1.12
CA LEU A 415 -4.21 -14.91 -2.18
C LEU A 415 -4.38 -14.08 -3.45
N GLY A 416 -5.64 -13.85 -3.89
CA GLY A 416 -5.94 -13.03 -5.06
C GLY A 416 -5.41 -11.60 -4.93
N LEU A 417 -5.68 -10.95 -3.80
CA LEU A 417 -5.21 -9.59 -3.52
C LEU A 417 -3.68 -9.52 -3.37
N GLY A 418 -3.07 -10.51 -2.73
CA GLY A 418 -1.62 -10.62 -2.62
C GLY A 418 -0.93 -10.72 -3.99
N LEU A 419 -1.47 -11.53 -4.90
CA LEU A 419 -0.98 -11.64 -6.27
C LEU A 419 -1.15 -10.33 -7.07
N ILE A 420 -2.29 -9.66 -6.90
CA ILE A 420 -2.54 -8.36 -7.56
C ILE A 420 -1.53 -7.32 -7.07
N LEU A 421 -1.29 -7.23 -5.76
CA LEU A 421 -0.30 -6.32 -5.18
C LEU A 421 1.13 -6.66 -5.64
N ALA A 422 1.49 -7.94 -5.70
CA ALA A 422 2.79 -8.37 -6.19
C ALA A 422 3.00 -7.99 -7.67
N ASN A 423 1.99 -8.20 -8.52
CA ASN A 423 2.05 -7.81 -9.94
C ASN A 423 2.13 -6.29 -10.11
N ARG A 424 1.40 -5.53 -9.29
CA ARG A 424 1.48 -4.06 -9.27
C ARG A 424 2.88 -3.59 -8.90
N PHE A 425 3.49 -4.20 -7.88
CA PHE A 425 4.85 -3.88 -7.46
C PHE A 425 5.87 -4.07 -8.59
N VAL A 426 5.77 -5.19 -9.33
CA VAL A 426 6.62 -5.46 -10.50
C VAL A 426 6.42 -4.37 -11.55
N ARG A 427 5.17 -4.12 -11.97
CA ARG A 427 4.83 -3.12 -12.99
C ARG A 427 5.34 -1.71 -12.64
N VAL A 428 5.17 -1.29 -11.38
CA VAL A 428 5.62 0.03 -10.91
C VAL A 428 7.15 0.13 -10.93
N ASN A 429 7.87 -0.92 -10.54
CA ASN A 429 9.34 -0.91 -10.59
C ASN A 429 9.84 -0.89 -12.04
N GLU A 430 9.24 -1.64 -12.96
CA GLU A 430 9.58 -1.61 -14.39
C GLU A 430 9.40 -0.21 -14.98
N GLN A 431 8.31 0.49 -14.64
CA GLN A 431 8.08 1.87 -15.09
C GLN A 431 9.12 2.84 -14.54
N VAL A 432 9.52 2.70 -13.27
CA VAL A 432 10.56 3.53 -12.66
C VAL A 432 11.91 3.29 -13.34
N GLU A 433 12.25 2.04 -13.65
CA GLU A 433 13.48 1.70 -14.36
C GLU A 433 13.47 2.27 -15.79
N GLU A 434 12.37 2.14 -16.52
CA GLU A 434 12.22 2.69 -17.87
C GLU A 434 12.31 4.23 -17.87
N LEU A 435 11.65 4.90 -16.92
CA LEU A 435 11.73 6.35 -16.75
C LEU A 435 13.16 6.80 -16.46
N ASN A 436 13.87 6.12 -15.56
CA ASN A 436 15.26 6.44 -15.24
C ASN A 436 16.18 6.27 -16.45
N ALA A 437 16.04 5.17 -17.21
CA ALA A 437 16.82 4.94 -18.42
C ALA A 437 16.55 5.99 -19.50
N ASN A 438 15.28 6.38 -19.69
CA ASN A 438 14.90 7.43 -20.63
C ASN A 438 15.41 8.82 -20.21
N LEU A 439 15.39 9.12 -18.90
CA LEU A 439 15.93 10.37 -18.36
C LEU A 439 17.44 10.44 -18.54
N GLU A 440 18.17 9.36 -18.25
CA GLU A 440 19.62 9.28 -18.44
C GLU A 440 20.00 9.56 -19.89
N LYS A 441 19.33 8.91 -20.85
CA LYS A 441 19.51 9.16 -22.28
C LYS A 441 19.23 10.62 -22.67
N LYS A 442 18.20 11.24 -22.10
CA LYS A 442 17.85 12.64 -22.38
C LYS A 442 18.88 13.62 -21.80
N VAL A 443 19.45 13.30 -20.64
CA VAL A 443 20.56 14.06 -20.05
C VAL A 443 21.78 13.98 -20.93
N GLU A 444 22.19 12.77 -21.34
CA GLU A 444 23.34 12.58 -22.25
C GLU A 444 23.19 13.36 -23.55
N GLN A 445 22.00 13.30 -24.18
CA GLN A 445 21.73 14.06 -25.40
C GLN A 445 21.88 15.57 -25.18
N ARG A 446 21.30 16.13 -24.11
CA ARG A 446 21.41 17.56 -23.81
C ARG A 446 22.84 17.98 -23.48
N THR A 447 23.60 17.12 -22.80
CA THR A 447 25.01 17.38 -22.52
C THR A 447 25.84 17.39 -23.80
N ALA A 448 25.56 16.50 -24.75
CA ALA A 448 26.23 16.47 -26.05
C ALA A 448 25.91 17.71 -26.91
N GLU A 449 24.62 18.08 -27.03
CA GLU A 449 24.17 19.29 -27.74
C GLU A 449 24.84 20.57 -27.17
N LEU A 450 24.95 20.63 -25.84
CA LEU A 450 25.60 21.74 -25.14
C LEU A 450 27.11 21.78 -25.43
N GLN A 451 27.79 20.63 -25.37
CA GLN A 451 29.22 20.53 -25.70
C GLN A 451 29.49 20.97 -27.14
N GLU A 452 28.66 20.56 -28.09
CA GLU A 452 28.79 20.97 -29.49
C GLU A 452 28.62 22.49 -29.65
N SER A 453 27.57 23.07 -29.06
CA SER A 453 27.33 24.52 -29.09
C SER A 453 28.47 25.31 -28.44
N LEU A 454 29.01 24.82 -27.32
CA LEU A 454 30.16 25.43 -26.66
C LEU A 454 31.44 25.35 -27.51
N ALA A 455 31.67 24.23 -28.20
CA ALA A 455 32.79 24.07 -29.11
C ALA A 455 32.70 25.04 -30.30
N GLN A 456 31.51 25.20 -30.87
CA GLN A 456 31.24 26.17 -31.93
C GLN A 456 31.49 27.61 -31.47
N ILE A 457 30.94 28.02 -30.32
CA ILE A 457 31.15 29.36 -29.75
C ILE A 457 32.64 29.62 -29.48
N ARG A 458 33.36 28.62 -28.94
CA ARG A 458 34.80 28.75 -28.67
C ARG A 458 35.59 28.95 -29.95
N THR A 459 35.25 28.23 -31.02
CA THR A 459 35.90 28.34 -32.33
C THR A 459 35.67 29.72 -32.95
N LEU A 460 34.42 30.19 -32.95
CA LEU A 460 34.04 31.53 -33.43
C LEU A 460 34.75 32.63 -32.64
N LYS A 461 34.86 32.48 -31.32
CA LYS A 461 35.58 33.45 -30.47
C LYS A 461 37.06 33.52 -30.81
N VAL A 462 37.73 32.38 -31.00
CA VAL A 462 39.15 32.35 -31.38
C VAL A 462 39.38 33.03 -32.73
N GLN A 463 38.50 32.80 -33.70
CA GLN A 463 38.55 33.47 -35.00
C GLN A 463 38.36 34.99 -34.85
N GLN A 464 37.34 35.41 -34.10
CA GLN A 464 37.05 36.83 -33.85
C GLN A 464 38.20 37.55 -33.12
N ASP A 465 38.78 36.93 -32.08
CA ASP A 465 39.93 37.50 -31.36
C ASP A 465 41.19 37.56 -32.26
N GLY A 466 41.32 36.63 -33.23
CA GLY A 466 42.35 36.68 -34.27
C GLY A 466 42.17 37.86 -35.23
N ASP A 467 40.95 38.09 -35.71
CA ASP A 467 40.63 39.24 -36.56
C ASP A 467 40.88 40.56 -35.83
N TYR A 468 40.46 40.66 -34.55
CA TYR A 468 40.74 41.82 -33.71
C TYR A 468 42.23 42.08 -33.53
N PHE A 469 43.02 41.02 -33.34
CA PHE A 469 44.48 41.14 -33.23
C PHE A 469 45.08 41.73 -34.51
N LEU A 470 44.70 41.20 -35.67
CA LEU A 470 45.19 41.70 -36.96
C LEU A 470 44.80 43.15 -37.21
N THR A 471 43.56 43.55 -36.90
CA THR A 471 43.13 44.95 -37.02
C THR A 471 43.92 45.87 -36.08
N SER A 472 44.20 45.45 -34.83
CA SER A 472 45.00 46.26 -33.90
C SER A 472 46.42 46.52 -34.43
N LEU A 473 47.03 45.55 -35.13
CA LEU A 473 48.33 45.72 -35.78
C LEU A 473 48.31 46.74 -36.92
N LEU A 474 47.16 46.95 -37.56
CA LEU A 474 46.98 47.98 -38.60
C LEU A 474 46.75 49.38 -38.02
N VAL A 475 46.05 49.48 -36.88
CA VAL A 475 45.77 50.76 -36.21
C VAL A 475 47.04 51.34 -35.56
N ASN A 476 47.82 50.51 -34.84
CA ASN A 476 48.95 50.98 -34.03
C ASN A 476 49.99 51.83 -34.81
N PRO A 477 50.41 51.48 -36.05
CA PRO A 477 51.35 52.30 -36.83
C PRO A 477 50.78 53.64 -37.32
N LEU A 478 49.45 53.78 -37.34
CA LEU A 478 48.77 55.03 -37.70
C LEU A 478 48.66 55.97 -36.50
N ALA A 479 48.55 55.42 -35.29
CA ALA A 479 48.50 56.15 -34.01
C ALA A 479 49.88 56.64 -33.53
N SER A 480 50.76 57.02 -34.47
CA SER A 480 52.14 57.40 -34.17
C SER A 480 52.26 58.86 -33.74
N ILE A 481 53.08 59.12 -32.72
CA ILE A 481 53.51 60.45 -32.30
C ILE A 481 54.94 60.64 -32.80
N ASN A 482 55.13 61.48 -33.80
CA ASN A 482 56.45 61.79 -34.37
C ASN A 482 56.67 63.31 -34.36
N VAL A 483 57.07 63.81 -33.18
CA VAL A 483 57.32 65.22 -32.92
C VAL A 483 58.67 65.37 -32.24
N GLU A 484 59.68 65.83 -32.98
CA GLU A 484 60.98 66.23 -32.44
C GLU A 484 61.18 67.73 -32.65
N LEU A 485 60.84 68.51 -31.62
CA LEU A 485 61.06 69.95 -31.56
C LEU A 485 61.59 70.34 -30.16
N PRO A 486 62.57 71.27 -30.07
CA PRO A 486 63.15 71.67 -28.78
C PRO A 486 62.18 72.46 -27.89
N THR A 487 61.05 72.93 -28.42
CA THR A 487 60.12 73.83 -27.73
C THR A 487 58.80 73.18 -27.29
N VAL A 488 58.43 72.00 -27.82
CA VAL A 488 57.12 71.36 -27.56
C VAL A 488 57.30 69.85 -27.39
N HIS A 489 56.84 69.32 -26.26
CA HIS A 489 56.80 67.88 -25.96
C HIS A 489 55.36 67.38 -26.07
N VAL A 490 55.14 66.22 -26.70
CA VAL A 490 53.82 65.62 -26.90
C VAL A 490 53.81 64.19 -26.39
N GLU A 491 52.88 63.89 -25.47
CA GLU A 491 52.58 62.54 -24.99
C GLU A 491 51.12 62.21 -25.31
N SER A 492 50.82 60.94 -25.57
CA SER A 492 49.42 60.47 -25.65
C SER A 492 49.25 59.14 -24.93
N ILE A 493 48.04 58.96 -24.39
CA ILE A 493 47.56 57.74 -23.76
C ILE A 493 46.21 57.42 -24.39
N THR A 494 46.08 56.24 -24.98
CA THR A 494 44.82 55.75 -25.52
C THR A 494 44.49 54.40 -24.87
N ARG A 495 43.25 54.22 -24.42
CA ARG A 495 42.79 52.99 -23.76
C ARG A 495 41.45 52.56 -24.35
N GLN A 496 41.43 51.43 -25.05
CA GLN A 496 40.22 50.96 -25.72
C GLN A 496 39.36 50.11 -24.78
N LYS A 497 38.04 50.16 -25.00
CA LYS A 497 37.08 49.38 -24.23
C LYS A 497 37.24 47.87 -24.42
N LYS A 498 37.58 47.41 -25.62
CA LYS A 498 37.74 45.99 -25.93
C LYS A 498 39.20 45.59 -25.77
N ARG A 499 39.45 44.79 -24.72
CA ARG A 499 40.73 44.13 -24.44
C ARG A 499 40.57 42.64 -24.65
N PHE A 500 41.56 42.03 -25.26
CA PHE A 500 41.57 40.60 -25.54
C PHE A 500 43.01 40.10 -25.54
N GLN A 501 43.16 38.78 -25.35
CA GLN A 501 44.44 38.11 -25.37
C GLN A 501 44.45 37.16 -26.56
N PHE A 502 45.43 37.32 -27.44
CA PHE A 502 45.60 36.45 -28.59
C PHE A 502 47.06 36.01 -28.70
N LYS A 503 47.29 34.68 -28.76
CA LYS A 503 48.63 34.07 -28.88
C LYS A 503 49.69 34.69 -27.93
N HIS A 504 49.32 34.87 -26.66
CA HIS A 504 50.16 35.42 -25.57
C HIS A 504 50.43 36.93 -25.60
N ARG A 505 49.79 37.68 -26.50
CA ARG A 505 49.83 39.15 -26.49
C ARG A 505 48.51 39.70 -26.01
N GLU A 506 48.56 40.63 -25.07
CA GLU A 506 47.41 41.48 -24.77
C GLU A 506 47.34 42.58 -25.82
N SER A 507 46.14 42.83 -26.33
CA SER A 507 45.91 43.87 -27.33
C SER A 507 44.56 44.52 -27.10
N GLU A 508 44.46 45.75 -27.56
CA GLU A 508 43.26 46.56 -27.43
C GLU A 508 42.81 47.01 -28.83
N ILE A 509 41.50 47.11 -29.03
CA ILE A 509 40.91 47.54 -30.30
C ILE A 509 39.72 48.46 -30.05
N GLY A 510 39.65 49.55 -30.81
CA GLY A 510 38.51 50.48 -30.78
C GLY A 510 38.71 51.68 -31.69
N GLY A 511 37.86 52.68 -31.54
CA GLY A 511 37.75 53.83 -32.44
C GLY A 511 38.65 55.01 -32.09
N ASP A 512 39.21 55.02 -30.89
CA ASP A 512 39.98 56.17 -30.42
C ASP A 512 41.39 56.13 -31.03
N ILE A 513 41.85 57.24 -31.60
CA ILE A 513 43.20 57.37 -32.16
C ILE A 513 43.77 58.76 -31.87
N SER A 514 45.02 58.78 -31.43
CA SER A 514 45.80 60.00 -31.24
C SER A 514 47.02 59.99 -32.16
N ILE A 515 47.23 61.09 -32.87
CA ILE A 515 48.30 61.23 -33.86
C ILE A 515 48.92 62.62 -33.67
N ALA A 516 50.24 62.72 -33.76
CA ALA A 516 50.90 64.02 -33.82
C ALA A 516 52.14 63.97 -34.72
N TYR A 517 52.32 65.00 -35.54
CA TYR A 517 53.42 65.12 -36.48
C TYR A 517 53.94 66.56 -36.54
N ARG A 518 55.25 66.69 -36.78
CA ARG A 518 55.88 67.95 -37.16
C ARG A 518 55.60 68.27 -38.64
N ILE A 519 55.18 69.51 -38.92
CA ILE A 519 54.99 70.03 -40.29
C ILE A 519 55.59 71.43 -40.42
N GLU A 520 55.96 71.79 -41.65
CA GLU A 520 56.51 73.10 -41.97
C GLU A 520 55.56 73.84 -42.91
N LEU A 521 55.10 75.03 -42.51
CA LEU A 521 54.22 75.88 -43.31
C LEU A 521 54.81 77.29 -43.38
N ARG A 522 54.98 77.81 -44.59
CA ARG A 522 55.55 79.15 -44.88
C ARG A 522 56.88 79.41 -44.14
N GLY A 523 57.75 78.41 -44.08
CA GLY A 523 59.07 78.49 -43.44
C GLY A 523 59.04 78.52 -41.91
N LYS A 524 57.91 78.18 -41.28
CA LYS A 524 57.77 78.03 -39.83
C LYS A 524 57.36 76.60 -39.48
N GLU A 525 57.91 76.10 -38.39
CA GLU A 525 57.64 74.78 -37.84
C GLU A 525 56.37 74.79 -36.97
N TYR A 526 55.51 73.80 -37.19
CA TYR A 526 54.26 73.60 -36.45
C TYR A 526 54.12 72.13 -36.04
N VAL A 527 53.36 71.89 -34.98
CA VAL A 527 52.92 70.56 -34.58
C VAL A 527 51.46 70.41 -34.96
N ALA A 528 51.17 69.47 -35.87
CA ALA A 528 49.81 69.07 -36.20
C ALA A 528 49.45 67.85 -35.37
N PHE A 529 48.40 67.94 -34.57
CA PHE A 529 47.87 66.82 -33.80
C PHE A 529 46.41 66.54 -34.18
N LEU A 530 46.02 65.27 -34.09
CA LEU A 530 44.66 64.79 -34.27
C LEU A 530 44.34 63.88 -33.09
N ASN A 531 43.27 64.20 -32.38
CA ASN A 531 42.65 63.30 -31.42
C ASN A 531 41.24 63.00 -31.93
N ALA A 532 40.95 61.73 -32.20
CA ALA A 532 39.71 61.32 -32.86
C ALA A 532 39.09 60.11 -32.17
N ASP A 533 37.76 60.09 -32.15
CA ASP A 533 36.93 58.97 -31.71
C ASP A 533 36.04 58.56 -32.89
N ALA A 534 36.34 57.40 -33.47
CA ALA A 534 35.58 56.88 -34.59
C ALA A 534 34.32 56.14 -34.12
N MET A 535 33.19 56.44 -34.78
CA MET A 535 31.89 55.82 -34.48
C MET A 535 31.96 54.28 -34.54
N GLY A 536 31.55 53.63 -33.44
CA GLY A 536 31.43 52.19 -33.37
C GLY A 536 32.05 51.60 -32.10
N LYS A 537 32.10 50.27 -31.99
CA LYS A 537 32.77 49.56 -30.89
C LYS A 537 33.65 48.45 -31.46
N SER A 538 34.79 48.20 -30.82
CA SER A 538 35.75 47.16 -31.24
C SER A 538 36.14 47.33 -32.72
N ILE A 539 35.89 46.33 -33.58
CA ILE A 539 36.28 46.33 -34.99
C ILE A 539 35.64 47.44 -35.83
N GLN A 540 34.39 47.82 -35.55
CA GLN A 540 33.71 48.89 -36.30
C GLN A 540 34.36 50.24 -36.04
N GLY A 541 34.64 50.54 -34.76
CA GLY A 541 35.38 51.76 -34.39
C GLY A 541 36.79 51.74 -34.96
N ALA A 542 37.50 50.61 -34.86
CA ALA A 542 38.84 50.47 -35.42
C ALA A 542 38.90 50.68 -36.94
N GLY A 543 37.86 50.28 -37.68
CA GLY A 543 37.72 50.59 -39.10
C GLY A 543 37.75 52.10 -39.36
N GLY A 544 36.97 52.88 -38.61
CA GLY A 544 36.99 54.34 -38.72
C GLY A 544 38.32 54.97 -38.27
N ALA A 545 38.96 54.43 -37.23
CA ALA A 545 40.29 54.86 -36.78
C ALA A 545 41.38 54.64 -37.86
N ILE A 546 41.31 53.52 -38.60
CA ILE A 546 42.23 53.24 -39.72
C ILE A 546 42.03 54.27 -40.84
N VAL A 547 40.77 54.52 -41.23
CA VAL A 547 40.47 55.47 -42.31
C VAL A 547 40.95 56.87 -41.94
N ILE A 548 40.57 57.38 -40.76
CA ILE A 548 40.95 58.73 -40.34
C ILE A 548 42.47 58.88 -40.20
N GLY A 549 43.15 57.88 -39.62
CA GLY A 549 44.59 57.88 -39.47
C GLY A 549 45.34 57.83 -40.80
N THR A 550 44.83 57.06 -41.77
CA THR A 550 45.42 56.95 -43.11
C THR A 550 45.28 58.26 -43.89
N VAL A 551 44.07 58.85 -43.91
CA VAL A 551 43.82 60.12 -44.61
C VAL A 551 44.64 61.25 -43.98
N PHE A 552 44.66 61.34 -42.65
CA PHE A 552 45.45 62.37 -41.96
C PHE A 552 46.96 62.20 -42.23
N LYS A 553 47.49 60.97 -42.15
CA LYS A 553 48.89 60.69 -42.47
C LYS A 553 49.24 61.01 -43.94
N SER A 554 48.31 60.77 -44.87
CA SER A 554 48.45 61.18 -46.27
C SER A 554 48.56 62.71 -46.40
N SER A 555 47.69 63.46 -45.72
CA SER A 555 47.74 64.93 -45.69
C SER A 555 49.04 65.46 -45.12
N ILE A 556 49.56 64.87 -44.04
CA ILE A 556 50.87 65.20 -43.46
C ILE A 556 51.99 64.91 -44.47
N THR A 557 52.03 63.72 -45.04
CA THR A 557 53.07 63.30 -45.98
C THR A 557 53.10 64.19 -47.21
N ARG A 558 51.94 64.55 -47.76
CA ARG A 558 51.82 65.50 -48.87
C ARG A 558 52.39 66.87 -48.51
N THR A 559 52.20 67.32 -47.27
CA THR A 559 52.73 68.60 -46.79
C THR A 559 54.25 68.59 -46.65
N LEU A 560 54.86 67.43 -46.36
CA LEU A 560 56.31 67.30 -46.28
C LEU A 560 56.99 67.31 -47.66
N ILE A 561 56.32 66.76 -48.69
CA ILE A 561 56.91 66.56 -50.03
C ILE A 561 56.58 67.72 -50.99
N ASP A 562 55.34 68.22 -50.98
CA ASP A 562 54.87 69.20 -51.95
C ASP A 562 55.14 70.65 -51.49
N SER A 563 55.90 71.39 -52.29
CA SER A 563 56.20 72.80 -52.05
C SER A 563 54.95 73.69 -52.09
N ALA A 564 53.94 73.34 -52.88
CA ALA A 564 52.68 74.07 -52.93
C ALA A 564 51.83 73.88 -51.65
N ALA A 565 51.91 72.70 -51.03
CA ALA A 565 51.29 72.43 -49.74
C ALA A 565 51.96 73.22 -48.60
N LYS A 566 53.30 73.32 -48.60
CA LYS A 566 54.07 74.13 -47.63
C LYS A 566 53.79 75.63 -47.72
N ALA A 567 53.40 76.15 -48.88
CA ALA A 567 53.10 77.57 -49.06
C ALA A 567 51.76 78.01 -48.44
N ARG A 568 50.90 77.07 -48.01
CA ARG A 568 49.59 77.36 -47.42
C ARG A 568 49.71 77.96 -46.02
N SER A 569 48.75 78.81 -45.64
CA SER A 569 48.66 79.26 -44.24
C SER A 569 48.10 78.14 -43.35
N PRO A 570 48.41 78.12 -42.04
CA PRO A 570 47.91 77.10 -41.12
C PRO A 570 46.38 76.95 -41.13
N GLU A 571 45.64 78.06 -41.16
CA GLU A 571 44.17 78.07 -41.18
C GLU A 571 43.62 77.43 -42.46
N ARG A 572 44.28 77.70 -43.59
CA ARG A 572 43.89 77.12 -44.88
C ARG A 572 44.23 75.64 -44.94
N TRP A 573 45.38 75.25 -44.42
CA TRP A 573 45.81 73.86 -44.33
C TRP A 573 44.84 73.02 -43.50
N LEU A 574 44.45 73.50 -42.32
CA LEU A 574 43.47 72.83 -41.45
C LEU A 574 42.10 72.69 -42.13
N LYS A 575 41.61 73.74 -42.79
CA LYS A 575 40.32 73.70 -43.52
C LYS A 575 40.34 72.72 -44.67
N ASP A 576 41.43 72.66 -45.43
CA ASP A 576 41.57 71.72 -46.55
C ASP A 576 41.71 70.27 -46.03
N CYS A 577 42.45 70.05 -44.93
CA CYS A 577 42.56 68.76 -44.28
C CYS A 577 41.21 68.25 -43.75
N PHE A 578 40.41 69.11 -43.11
CA PHE A 578 39.07 68.75 -42.65
C PHE A 578 38.14 68.38 -43.80
N LYS A 579 38.16 69.15 -44.90
CA LYS A 579 37.36 68.83 -46.08
C LYS A 579 37.72 67.47 -46.67
N GLU A 580 39.01 67.16 -46.78
CA GLU A 580 39.47 65.87 -47.29
C GLU A 580 39.06 64.70 -46.39
N LEU A 581 39.13 64.88 -45.06
CA LEU A 581 38.60 63.92 -44.10
C LEU A 581 37.08 63.75 -44.29
N GLN A 582 36.33 64.84 -44.30
CA GLN A 582 34.87 64.83 -44.48
C GLN A 582 34.46 64.18 -45.80
N ASP A 583 35.08 64.53 -46.92
CA ASP A 583 34.77 63.99 -48.25
C ASP A 583 35.07 62.49 -48.32
N THR A 584 36.18 62.05 -47.70
CA THR A 584 36.50 60.62 -47.60
C THR A 584 35.44 59.87 -46.81
N PHE A 585 34.98 60.41 -45.68
CA PHE A 585 33.92 59.75 -44.90
C PHE A 585 32.54 59.81 -45.57
N CYS A 586 32.21 60.90 -46.27
CA CYS A 586 31.01 61.00 -47.10
C CYS A 586 30.97 59.93 -48.21
N SER A 587 32.14 59.48 -48.69
CA SER A 587 32.21 58.42 -49.71
C SER A 587 31.70 57.05 -49.25
N PHE A 588 31.53 56.83 -47.94
CA PHE A 588 30.84 55.65 -47.39
C PHE A 588 29.31 55.82 -47.41
N ASP A 589 28.76 56.31 -48.52
CA ASP A 589 27.33 56.57 -48.74
C ASP A 589 26.67 57.43 -47.64
N GLY A 590 27.43 58.32 -46.99
CA GLY A 590 26.96 59.15 -45.88
C GLY A 590 26.67 58.40 -44.57
N SER A 591 27.04 57.12 -44.47
CA SER A 591 26.88 56.31 -43.24
C SER A 591 27.81 56.74 -42.09
N MET A 592 28.89 57.45 -42.41
CA MET A 592 29.81 58.07 -41.46
C MET A 592 30.13 59.49 -41.89
N LEU A 593 30.29 60.39 -40.92
CA LEU A 593 30.60 61.81 -41.14
C LEU A 593 31.66 62.25 -40.12
N VAL A 594 32.44 63.28 -40.45
CA VAL A 594 33.46 63.85 -39.57
C VAL A 594 32.96 65.17 -39.01
N SER A 595 32.94 65.27 -37.68
CA SER A 595 32.89 66.55 -36.98
C SER A 595 34.27 66.85 -36.41
N ALA A 596 34.72 68.09 -36.54
CA ALA A 596 36.02 68.51 -36.03
C ALA A 596 35.91 69.88 -35.35
N VAL A 597 36.73 70.06 -34.31
CA VAL A 597 37.03 71.36 -33.70
C VAL A 597 38.40 71.79 -34.21
N ILE A 598 38.46 72.93 -34.90
CA ILE A 598 39.64 73.42 -35.63
C ILE A 598 40.04 74.79 -35.10
#